data_AF-A0A962HA39-F1
#
_entry.id   AF-A0A962HA39-F1
#
_cell.length_a   1.000
_cell.length_b   1.000
_cell.length_c   1.000
_cell.angle_alpha   90.00
_cell.angle_beta   90.00
_cell.angle_gamma   90.00
#
_symmetry.space_group_name_H-M   'P 1'
#
loop_
_entity.id
_entity.type
_entity.pdbx_description
1 polymer ?
#
loop_
_entity_poly.entity_id
_entity_poly.type
_entity_poly.pdbx_seq_one_letter_code
_entity_poly.pdbx_strand_id
1 'polypeptide(L)'
;MSEVSAFHALLDRLLGGLRWFWVLLGLLNVSGVLASTLQPPQNGWASWRVAAVADAPDWCCPQSADQPRPLQSCDLDSRHQGFSASHQDRGVAQMQIYAHFKAGELNRIRAYGSSCPVRAKSPIADLGEIDAATSAAWLDAQIAPRRPLSCEVMAALAVHAGDEVDARLNRIAGADPARESRKDALFWLGQVRGEPGARLIEPFLSRDPDAGIREHAAFALSQSRSPRRGDLLIAQAQQDSSTQVRSQAWFWLAQIGDPRSESAITAALNTETSSQVRHQAVFALSQLPQPRAVQALIGLLENRAVALDVRKQALFWMGQSGDEAAIRYLDRMLATVK
;
A
#
# COMPACT_ATOMS: atom_id res chain seq x y z
N MET A 1 -31.12 45.09 -22.21
CA MET A 1 -30.97 43.85 -21.40
C MET A 1 -31.94 42.73 -21.81
N SER A 2 -32.32 42.60 -23.10
CA SER A 2 -33.16 41.46 -23.56
C SER A 2 -32.64 40.74 -24.80
N GLU A 3 -31.60 41.23 -25.49
CA GLU A 3 -31.12 40.58 -26.74
C GLU A 3 -29.86 39.71 -26.56
N VAL A 4 -29.03 39.96 -25.54
CA VAL A 4 -27.81 39.16 -25.29
C VAL A 4 -28.12 37.77 -24.71
N SER A 5 -29.25 37.63 -24.00
CA SER A 5 -29.72 36.37 -23.41
C SER A 5 -30.27 35.40 -24.47
N ALA A 6 -30.93 35.94 -25.51
CA ALA A 6 -31.45 35.13 -26.62
C ALA A 6 -30.33 34.57 -27.52
N PHE A 7 -29.22 35.31 -27.67
CA PHE A 7 -28.08 34.88 -28.48
C PHE A 7 -27.28 33.75 -27.81
N HIS A 8 -27.12 33.78 -26.48
CA HIS A 8 -26.47 32.69 -25.73
C HIS A 8 -27.31 31.40 -25.71
N ALA A 9 -28.63 31.50 -25.60
CA ALA A 9 -29.53 30.34 -25.62
C ALA A 9 -29.62 29.65 -27.00
N LEU A 10 -29.38 30.38 -28.09
CA LEU A 10 -29.36 29.83 -29.45
C LEU A 10 -28.02 29.12 -29.76
N LEU A 11 -26.90 29.64 -29.25
CA LEU A 11 -25.57 29.02 -29.41
C LEU A 11 -25.46 27.69 -28.65
N ASP A 12 -26.04 27.60 -27.44
CA ASP A 12 -26.05 26.36 -26.65
C ASP A 12 -26.92 25.25 -27.28
N ARG A 13 -27.97 25.60 -28.04
CA ARG A 13 -28.79 24.63 -28.78
C ARG A 13 -28.15 24.15 -30.07
N LEU A 14 -27.30 24.97 -30.71
CA LEU A 14 -26.59 24.59 -31.94
C LEU A 14 -25.27 23.85 -31.68
N LEU A 15 -24.61 24.10 -30.53
CA LEU A 15 -23.33 23.48 -30.16
C LEU A 15 -23.48 22.34 -29.13
N GLY A 16 -24.63 22.22 -28.46
CA GLY A 16 -24.91 21.17 -27.46
C GLY A 16 -24.90 19.75 -28.00
N GLY A 17 -25.14 19.55 -29.31
CA GLY A 17 -25.08 18.24 -29.98
C GLY A 17 -23.66 17.76 -30.29
N LEU A 18 -22.69 18.67 -30.43
CA LEU A 18 -21.31 18.33 -30.79
C LEU A 18 -20.45 17.93 -29.59
N ARG A 19 -20.79 18.34 -28.36
CA ARG A 19 -20.07 17.93 -27.14
C ARG A 19 -20.28 16.45 -26.78
N TRP A 20 -21.42 15.87 -27.13
CA TRP A 20 -21.69 14.45 -26.88
C TRP A 20 -21.11 13.52 -27.94
N PHE A 21 -20.92 14.02 -29.17
CA PHE A 21 -20.39 13.23 -30.27
C PHE A 21 -18.90 12.86 -30.09
N TRP A 22 -18.11 13.76 -29.52
CA TRP A 22 -16.68 13.51 -29.21
C TRP A 22 -16.47 12.63 -27.96
N VAL A 23 -17.41 12.63 -27.01
CA VAL A 23 -17.32 11.76 -25.81
C VAL A 23 -17.67 10.31 -26.16
N LEU A 24 -18.62 10.09 -27.08
CA LEU A 24 -18.96 8.73 -27.55
C LEU A 24 -17.95 8.16 -28.57
N LEU A 25 -17.37 8.98 -29.46
CA LEU A 25 -16.30 8.50 -30.36
C LEU A 25 -14.95 8.27 -29.65
N GLY A 26 -14.68 8.98 -28.55
CA GLY A 26 -13.43 8.83 -27.78
C GLY A 26 -13.40 7.57 -26.90
N LEU A 27 -14.55 7.12 -26.38
CA LEU A 27 -14.64 5.93 -25.53
C LEU A 27 -14.75 4.62 -26.32
N LEU A 28 -15.28 4.66 -27.55
CA LEU A 28 -15.40 3.47 -28.41
C LEU A 28 -14.07 3.07 -29.08
N ASN A 29 -13.07 3.96 -29.14
CA ASN A 29 -11.82 3.69 -29.82
C ASN A 29 -10.65 3.26 -28.91
N VAL A 30 -10.63 3.66 -27.64
CA VAL A 30 -9.52 3.28 -26.75
C VAL A 30 -9.60 1.79 -26.38
N SER A 31 -10.79 1.29 -26.05
CA SER A 31 -11.00 -0.14 -25.78
C SER A 31 -10.73 -1.03 -26.99
N GLY A 32 -11.02 -0.54 -28.21
CA GLY A 32 -10.77 -1.27 -29.47
C GLY A 32 -9.32 -1.26 -29.93
N VAL A 33 -8.58 -0.17 -29.68
CA VAL A 33 -7.15 -0.03 -30.03
C VAL A 33 -6.24 -0.76 -29.02
N LEU A 34 -6.64 -0.81 -27.75
CA LEU A 34 -5.93 -1.62 -26.73
C LEU A 34 -6.15 -3.13 -26.93
N ALA A 35 -7.35 -3.53 -27.38
CA ALA A 35 -7.67 -4.93 -27.70
C ALA A 35 -7.07 -5.42 -29.03
N SER A 36 -6.61 -4.53 -29.90
CA SER A 36 -5.95 -4.93 -31.16
C SER A 36 -4.45 -5.19 -30.99
N THR A 37 -3.83 -4.63 -29.95
CA THR A 37 -2.39 -4.77 -29.64
C THR A 37 -2.11 -5.95 -28.72
N LEU A 38 -2.88 -6.11 -27.64
CA LEU A 38 -2.94 -7.37 -26.89
C LEU A 38 -3.99 -8.26 -27.56
N GLN A 39 -3.56 -9.27 -28.31
CA GLN A 39 -4.44 -10.29 -28.89
C GLN A 39 -4.46 -11.55 -27.99
N PRO A 40 -5.14 -11.53 -26.83
CA PRO A 40 -5.12 -12.66 -25.91
C PRO A 40 -5.87 -13.87 -26.52
N PRO A 41 -5.48 -15.08 -26.13
CA PRO A 41 -6.18 -16.29 -26.54
C PRO A 41 -7.59 -16.32 -25.93
N GLN A 42 -8.52 -17.02 -26.61
CA GLN A 42 -9.86 -17.29 -26.05
C GLN A 42 -9.78 -18.15 -24.78
N ASN A 43 -8.80 -19.06 -24.71
CA ASN A 43 -8.56 -19.91 -23.55
C ASN A 43 -7.06 -20.14 -23.35
N GLY A 44 -6.61 -20.17 -22.09
CA GLY A 44 -5.23 -20.48 -21.73
C GLY A 44 -4.43 -19.26 -21.28
N TRP A 45 -3.13 -19.45 -21.11
CA TRP A 45 -2.21 -18.41 -20.65
C TRP A 45 -1.70 -17.57 -21.81
N ALA A 46 -1.63 -16.26 -21.60
CA ALA A 46 -0.80 -15.33 -22.36
C ALA A 46 0.19 -14.64 -21.44
N SER A 47 1.32 -14.22 -22.01
CA SER A 47 2.31 -13.43 -21.29
C SER A 47 2.87 -12.30 -22.13
N TRP A 48 3.29 -11.22 -21.48
CA TRP A 48 4.02 -10.12 -22.12
C TRP A 48 4.97 -9.43 -21.13
N ARG A 49 6.03 -8.83 -21.66
CA ARG A 49 7.03 -8.07 -20.89
C ARG A 49 6.75 -6.58 -20.95
N VAL A 50 6.95 -5.90 -19.83
CA VAL A 50 6.77 -4.45 -19.70
C VAL A 50 7.92 -3.83 -18.94
N ALA A 51 8.19 -2.55 -19.20
CA ALA A 51 9.10 -1.76 -18.36
C ALA A 51 8.52 -1.64 -16.94
N ALA A 52 9.35 -1.87 -15.94
CA ALA A 52 8.95 -1.84 -14.54
C ALA A 52 9.18 -0.45 -13.92
N VAL A 53 8.40 -0.11 -12.89
CA VAL A 53 8.69 1.06 -12.05
C VAL A 53 10.07 0.93 -11.41
N ALA A 54 10.71 2.07 -11.09
CA ALA A 54 11.97 2.07 -10.36
C ALA A 54 11.86 1.23 -9.07
N ASP A 55 12.88 0.40 -8.83
CA ASP A 55 12.96 -0.53 -7.70
C ASP A 55 11.80 -1.54 -7.60
N ALA A 56 11.14 -1.85 -8.73
CA ALA A 56 10.07 -2.84 -8.76
C ALA A 56 10.54 -4.19 -8.17
N PRO A 57 9.71 -4.83 -7.32
CA PRO A 57 10.06 -6.12 -6.73
C PRO A 57 10.10 -7.22 -7.79
N ASP A 58 11.00 -8.20 -7.62
CA ASP A 58 11.07 -9.38 -8.50
C ASP A 58 9.83 -10.29 -8.33
N TRP A 59 9.16 -10.27 -7.17
CA TRP A 59 8.00 -11.11 -6.84
C TRP A 59 8.16 -12.61 -7.16
N CYS A 60 9.40 -13.07 -7.26
CA CYS A 60 9.71 -14.46 -7.58
C CYS A 60 9.25 -15.39 -6.46
N CYS A 61 8.96 -16.64 -6.80
CA CYS A 61 8.49 -17.61 -5.83
C CYS A 61 9.68 -18.06 -4.95
N PRO A 62 9.69 -17.74 -3.65
CA PRO A 62 10.84 -18.02 -2.79
C PRO A 62 11.02 -19.54 -2.60
N GLN A 63 12.28 -19.93 -2.42
CA GLN A 63 12.63 -21.28 -1.97
C GLN A 63 12.15 -21.45 -0.51
N SER A 64 11.57 -22.61 -0.19
CA SER A 64 11.47 -23.02 1.22
C SER A 64 12.88 -23.26 1.74
N ALA A 65 13.25 -22.64 2.87
CA ALA A 65 14.55 -22.82 3.52
C ALA A 65 14.84 -24.29 3.89
N ASP A 66 13.82 -25.15 3.91
CA ASP A 66 13.89 -26.56 4.33
C ASP A 66 14.01 -27.59 3.19
N GLN A 67 14.11 -27.19 1.91
CA GLN A 67 14.19 -28.16 0.80
C GLN A 67 15.34 -27.92 -0.19
N PRO A 68 16.35 -28.82 -0.23
CA PRO A 68 17.44 -28.77 -1.21
C PRO A 68 17.09 -29.57 -2.48
N ARG A 69 16.33 -28.98 -3.41
CA ARG A 69 16.07 -29.50 -4.77
C ARG A 69 15.91 -28.32 -5.78
N PRO A 70 16.08 -28.52 -7.11
CA PRO A 70 16.52 -27.46 -8.02
C PRO A 70 15.47 -26.34 -8.16
N LEU A 71 15.95 -25.13 -8.52
CA LEU A 71 15.19 -23.88 -8.74
C LEU A 71 13.69 -24.12 -8.98
N GLN A 72 12.88 -23.97 -7.93
CA GLN A 72 11.45 -24.22 -8.05
C GLN A 72 10.83 -23.08 -8.87
N SER A 73 10.38 -23.40 -10.09
CA SER A 73 9.69 -22.46 -10.96
C SER A 73 8.31 -22.07 -10.39
N CYS A 74 7.94 -20.81 -10.52
CA CYS A 74 6.62 -20.30 -10.19
C CYS A 74 5.51 -21.04 -10.95
N ASP A 75 4.60 -21.68 -10.21
CA ASP A 75 3.47 -22.42 -10.79
C ASP A 75 2.30 -21.49 -11.08
N LEU A 76 2.05 -21.20 -12.37
CA LEU A 76 0.97 -20.32 -12.79
C LEU A 76 -0.41 -20.89 -12.45
N ASP A 77 -0.55 -22.21 -12.40
CA ASP A 77 -1.83 -22.89 -12.19
C ASP A 77 -2.19 -23.08 -10.72
N SER A 78 -1.26 -22.78 -9.81
CA SER A 78 -1.49 -22.79 -8.36
C SER A 78 -2.71 -21.94 -7.98
N ARG A 79 -3.44 -22.37 -6.94
CA ARG A 79 -4.52 -21.56 -6.36
C ARG A 79 -3.98 -20.45 -5.46
N HIS A 80 -2.74 -20.59 -4.99
CA HIS A 80 -2.10 -19.60 -4.17
C HIS A 80 -1.31 -18.63 -5.05
N GLN A 81 -1.49 -17.35 -4.75
CA GLN A 81 -0.69 -16.26 -5.25
C GLN A 81 -0.25 -15.45 -4.04
N GLY A 82 1.04 -15.20 -3.95
CA GLY A 82 1.62 -14.32 -2.95
C GLY A 82 2.49 -13.31 -3.66
N PHE A 83 2.41 -12.06 -3.24
CA PHE A 83 3.33 -11.00 -3.65
C PHE A 83 4.42 -10.94 -2.58
N SER A 84 5.38 -11.85 -2.67
CA SER A 84 6.52 -11.89 -1.74
C SER A 84 7.73 -11.26 -2.42
N ALA A 85 8.33 -10.27 -1.77
CA ALA A 85 9.64 -9.75 -2.14
C ALA A 85 10.47 -9.68 -0.86
N SER A 86 11.71 -10.16 -0.93
CA SER A 86 12.67 -9.95 0.15
C SER A 86 13.15 -8.50 0.13
N HIS A 87 13.40 -7.91 1.30
CA HIS A 87 14.04 -6.60 1.39
C HIS A 87 15.45 -6.57 0.78
N GLN A 88 16.04 -7.74 0.52
CA GLN A 88 17.36 -7.92 -0.07
C GLN A 88 17.33 -8.05 -1.60
N ASP A 89 16.16 -8.21 -2.21
CA ASP A 89 16.04 -8.37 -3.66
C ASP A 89 16.37 -7.06 -4.37
N ARG A 90 17.25 -7.14 -5.38
CA ARG A 90 17.50 -6.01 -6.29
C ARG A 90 16.26 -5.80 -7.14
N GLY A 91 15.90 -4.54 -7.35
CA GLY A 91 14.77 -4.21 -8.22
C GLY A 91 14.98 -4.74 -9.64
N VAL A 92 13.88 -5.10 -10.31
CA VAL A 92 13.90 -5.58 -11.69
C VAL A 92 13.55 -4.46 -12.66
N ALA A 93 14.22 -4.42 -13.83
CA ALA A 93 13.95 -3.41 -14.86
C ALA A 93 12.73 -3.75 -15.73
N GLN A 94 12.35 -5.02 -15.80
CA GLN A 94 11.22 -5.51 -16.57
C GLN A 94 10.41 -6.51 -15.76
N MET A 95 9.09 -6.36 -15.81
CA MET A 95 8.13 -7.33 -15.31
C MET A 95 7.60 -8.19 -16.45
N GLN A 96 7.29 -9.43 -16.15
CA GLN A 96 6.53 -10.33 -16.99
C GLN A 96 5.12 -10.48 -16.39
N ILE A 97 4.12 -10.11 -17.18
CA ILE A 97 2.71 -10.28 -16.83
C ILE A 97 2.23 -11.60 -17.44
N TYR A 98 1.50 -12.39 -16.65
CA TYR A 98 0.86 -13.62 -17.07
C TYR A 98 -0.64 -13.51 -16.82
N ALA A 99 -1.44 -13.63 -17.87
CA ALA A 99 -2.89 -13.56 -17.80
C ALA A 99 -3.50 -14.85 -18.33
N HIS A 100 -4.37 -15.49 -17.55
CA HIS A 100 -5.13 -16.64 -17.99
C HIS A 100 -6.53 -16.21 -18.43
N PHE A 101 -6.95 -16.73 -19.57
CA PHE A 101 -8.25 -16.45 -20.17
C PHE A 101 -9.12 -17.70 -20.18
N LYS A 102 -10.41 -17.51 -19.97
CA LYS A 102 -11.45 -18.53 -20.14
C LYS A 102 -12.63 -17.90 -20.84
N ALA A 103 -12.99 -18.43 -22.02
CA ALA A 103 -14.01 -17.85 -22.89
C ALA A 103 -13.79 -16.35 -23.17
N GLY A 104 -12.53 -15.95 -23.38
CA GLY A 104 -12.13 -14.57 -23.64
C GLY A 104 -12.08 -13.65 -22.42
N GLU A 105 -12.49 -14.12 -21.24
CA GLU A 105 -12.44 -13.33 -20.01
C GLU A 105 -11.21 -13.63 -19.18
N LEU A 106 -10.59 -12.58 -18.62
CA LEU A 106 -9.53 -12.72 -17.64
C LEU A 106 -10.06 -13.43 -16.39
N ASN A 107 -9.45 -14.55 -16.02
CA ASN A 107 -9.84 -15.29 -14.82
C ASN A 107 -8.69 -15.55 -13.83
N ARG A 108 -7.43 -15.24 -14.20
CA ARG A 108 -6.27 -15.18 -13.31
C ARG A 108 -5.24 -14.22 -13.87
N ILE A 109 -4.50 -13.54 -12.98
CA ILE A 109 -3.38 -12.70 -13.37
C ILE A 109 -2.22 -12.84 -12.38
N ARG A 110 -1.00 -12.86 -12.90
CA ARG A 110 0.24 -12.91 -12.11
C ARG A 110 1.25 -11.93 -12.70
N ALA A 111 2.04 -11.33 -11.83
CA ALA A 111 3.16 -10.47 -12.21
C ALA A 111 4.41 -10.98 -11.50
N TYR A 112 5.47 -11.21 -12.27
CA TYR A 112 6.77 -11.66 -11.80
C TYR A 112 7.86 -10.83 -12.47
N GLY A 113 9.04 -10.76 -11.90
CA GLY A 113 10.20 -10.25 -12.61
C GLY A 113 10.50 -11.14 -13.80
N SER A 114 11.01 -10.52 -14.86
CA SER A 114 11.23 -11.17 -16.15
C SER A 114 12.20 -12.36 -16.13
N SER A 115 13.07 -12.45 -15.11
CA SER A 115 13.99 -13.57 -14.91
C SER A 115 13.40 -14.76 -14.14
N CYS A 116 12.17 -14.65 -13.62
CA CYS A 116 11.58 -15.70 -12.82
C CYS A 116 11.26 -16.95 -13.65
N PRO A 117 11.82 -18.13 -13.30
CA PRO A 117 11.43 -19.37 -13.96
C PRO A 117 9.96 -19.67 -13.64
N VAL A 118 9.16 -19.95 -14.66
CA VAL A 118 7.72 -20.28 -14.52
C VAL A 118 7.41 -21.66 -15.09
N ARG A 119 6.35 -22.27 -14.58
CA ARG A 119 5.75 -23.49 -15.15
C ARG A 119 4.24 -23.34 -15.24
N ALA A 120 3.67 -23.93 -16.29
CA ALA A 120 2.23 -24.01 -16.51
C ALA A 120 1.88 -25.37 -17.12
N LYS A 121 0.64 -25.82 -16.91
CA LYS A 121 0.06 -27.06 -17.44
C LYS A 121 -0.30 -26.95 -18.92
N SER A 122 -0.54 -25.73 -19.41
CA SER A 122 -0.83 -25.42 -20.80
C SER A 122 0.25 -24.50 -21.38
N PRO A 123 0.45 -24.52 -22.72
CA PRO A 123 1.34 -23.57 -23.38
C PRO A 123 0.97 -22.13 -23.05
N ILE A 124 1.99 -21.29 -22.90
CA ILE A 124 1.86 -19.85 -22.68
C ILE A 124 2.04 -19.17 -24.03
N ALA A 125 1.04 -18.41 -24.47
CA ALA A 125 1.14 -17.56 -25.64
C ALA A 125 1.96 -16.31 -25.30
N ASP A 126 3.24 -16.28 -25.68
CA ASP A 126 4.09 -15.13 -25.48
C ASP A 126 3.82 -14.05 -26.54
N LEU A 127 3.38 -12.89 -26.09
CA LEU A 127 3.06 -11.72 -26.92
C LEU A 127 4.26 -10.77 -27.05
N GLY A 128 5.40 -11.10 -26.43
CA GLY A 128 6.63 -10.32 -26.53
C GLY A 128 6.65 -9.10 -25.60
N GLU A 129 7.36 -8.06 -26.03
CA GLU A 129 7.43 -6.79 -25.30
C GLU A 129 6.28 -5.88 -25.69
N ILE A 130 5.61 -5.33 -24.69
CA ILE A 130 4.50 -4.39 -24.85
C ILE A 130 4.85 -3.12 -24.09
N ASP A 131 4.56 -1.99 -24.72
CA ASP A 131 4.70 -0.69 -24.11
C ASP A 131 3.94 -0.62 -22.76
N ALA A 132 4.57 -0.02 -21.75
CA ALA A 132 4.05 -0.02 -20.39
C ALA A 132 2.70 0.71 -20.30
N ALA A 133 2.52 1.82 -21.02
CA ALA A 133 1.27 2.56 -21.03
C ALA A 133 0.13 1.74 -21.68
N THR A 134 0.44 1.03 -22.76
CA THR A 134 -0.51 0.15 -23.45
C THR A 134 -0.97 -1.00 -22.55
N SER A 135 -0.03 -1.69 -21.90
CA SER A 135 -0.33 -2.77 -20.95
C SER A 135 -1.09 -2.25 -19.73
N ALA A 136 -0.66 -1.12 -19.17
CA ALA A 136 -1.32 -0.47 -18.05
C ALA A 136 -2.78 -0.15 -18.37
N ALA A 137 -3.06 0.46 -19.53
CA ALA A 137 -4.41 0.78 -19.97
C ALA A 137 -5.29 -0.47 -20.18
N TRP A 138 -4.71 -1.59 -20.62
CA TRP A 138 -5.45 -2.86 -20.70
C TRP A 138 -5.81 -3.41 -19.31
N LEU A 139 -4.84 -3.42 -18.38
CA LEU A 139 -5.07 -3.83 -16.98
C LEU A 139 -6.11 -2.95 -16.31
N ASP A 140 -6.07 -1.66 -16.63
CA ASP A 140 -6.96 -0.64 -16.12
C ASP A 140 -8.43 -0.93 -16.38
N ALA A 141 -8.72 -1.42 -17.59
CA ALA A 141 -10.03 -1.85 -18.04
C ALA A 141 -10.51 -3.14 -17.35
N GLN A 142 -9.60 -3.90 -16.73
CA GLN A 142 -9.96 -5.09 -15.96
C GLN A 142 -10.34 -4.76 -14.51
N ILE A 143 -9.97 -3.57 -14.00
CA ILE A 143 -10.33 -3.12 -12.65
C ILE A 143 -11.74 -2.55 -12.65
N ALA A 144 -12.65 -3.14 -11.87
CA ALA A 144 -13.99 -2.62 -11.65
C ALA A 144 -14.47 -2.88 -10.20
N PRO A 145 -15.37 -2.04 -9.66
CA PRO A 145 -15.92 -2.24 -8.33
C PRO A 145 -16.55 -3.63 -8.19
N ARG A 146 -16.19 -4.36 -7.12
CA ARG A 146 -16.70 -5.71 -6.80
C ARG A 146 -16.38 -6.80 -7.84
N ARG A 147 -15.51 -6.54 -8.82
CA ARG A 147 -15.04 -7.58 -9.74
C ARG A 147 -14.01 -8.47 -9.03
N PRO A 148 -14.11 -9.80 -9.16
CA PRO A 148 -13.03 -10.69 -8.76
C PRO A 148 -11.72 -10.28 -9.43
N LEU A 149 -10.59 -10.46 -8.74
CA LEU A 149 -9.22 -10.17 -9.21
C LEU A 149 -8.79 -8.70 -9.24
N SER A 150 -9.64 -7.75 -8.83
CA SER A 150 -9.27 -6.32 -8.88
C SER A 150 -7.98 -6.02 -8.10
N CYS A 151 -7.74 -6.70 -6.97
CA CYS A 151 -6.51 -6.52 -6.18
C CYS A 151 -5.27 -7.05 -6.95
N GLU A 152 -5.36 -8.22 -7.56
CA GLU A 152 -4.28 -8.85 -8.33
C GLU A 152 -3.97 -8.09 -9.62
N VAL A 153 -5.01 -7.57 -10.28
CA VAL A 153 -4.85 -6.69 -11.44
C VAL A 153 -4.18 -5.38 -11.01
N MET A 154 -4.58 -4.81 -9.87
CA MET A 154 -3.98 -3.58 -9.36
C MET A 154 -2.52 -3.77 -8.95
N ALA A 155 -2.17 -4.94 -8.41
CA ALA A 155 -0.78 -5.33 -8.16
C ALA A 155 0.05 -5.35 -9.44
N ALA A 156 -0.47 -6.02 -10.49
CA ALA A 156 0.17 -6.07 -11.80
C ALA A 156 0.28 -4.67 -12.41
N LEU A 157 -0.74 -3.81 -12.27
CA LEU A 157 -0.72 -2.43 -12.73
C LEU A 157 0.37 -1.62 -12.00
N ALA A 158 0.47 -1.73 -10.67
CA ALA A 158 1.37 -0.92 -9.85
C ALA A 158 2.86 -1.10 -10.18
N VAL A 159 3.26 -2.27 -10.68
CA VAL A 159 4.66 -2.53 -11.07
C VAL A 159 5.04 -1.98 -12.44
N HIS A 160 4.10 -1.45 -13.24
CA HIS A 160 4.40 -0.84 -14.53
C HIS A 160 5.11 0.50 -14.37
N ALA A 161 6.08 0.80 -15.21
CA ALA A 161 6.60 2.15 -15.35
C ALA A 161 5.50 3.13 -15.84
N GLY A 162 5.69 4.42 -15.61
CA GLY A 162 4.82 5.49 -16.13
C GLY A 162 4.06 6.25 -15.05
N ASP A 163 3.88 7.56 -15.28
CA ASP A 163 3.14 8.48 -14.40
C ASP A 163 1.62 8.31 -14.55
N GLU A 164 1.17 7.77 -15.68
CA GLU A 164 -0.24 7.44 -15.93
C GLU A 164 -0.75 6.36 -14.97
N VAL A 165 0.11 5.43 -14.57
CA VAL A 165 -0.17 4.41 -13.55
C VAL A 165 -0.40 5.06 -12.19
N ASP A 166 0.47 6.00 -11.81
CA ASP A 166 0.35 6.79 -10.59
C ASP A 166 -0.96 7.61 -10.58
N ALA A 167 -1.25 8.28 -11.69
CA ALA A 167 -2.48 9.05 -11.84
C ALA A 167 -3.73 8.17 -11.73
N ARG A 168 -3.68 6.92 -12.24
CA ARG A 168 -4.77 5.96 -12.10
C ARG A 168 -4.93 5.47 -10.68
N LEU A 169 -3.87 4.98 -10.04
CA LEU A 169 -3.95 4.48 -8.66
C LEU A 169 -4.44 5.57 -7.70
N ASN A 170 -3.95 6.81 -7.86
CA ASN A 170 -4.42 7.95 -7.09
C ASN A 170 -5.92 8.25 -7.32
N ARG A 171 -6.40 8.11 -8.57
CA ARG A 171 -7.84 8.26 -8.88
C ARG A 171 -8.68 7.19 -8.18
N ILE A 172 -8.24 5.93 -8.18
CA ILE A 172 -8.94 4.85 -7.46
C ILE A 172 -8.94 5.16 -5.96
N ALA A 173 -7.80 5.52 -5.39
CA ALA A 173 -7.67 5.89 -3.98
C ALA A 173 -8.60 7.05 -3.58
N GLY A 174 -8.80 8.03 -4.47
CA GLY A 174 -9.63 9.21 -4.21
C GLY A 174 -11.12 9.08 -4.52
N ALA A 175 -11.50 8.33 -5.55
CA ALA A 175 -12.84 8.42 -6.13
C ALA A 175 -13.57 7.09 -6.29
N ASP A 176 -12.94 5.94 -6.01
CA ASP A 176 -13.65 4.65 -6.11
C ASP A 176 -14.72 4.53 -5.01
N PRO A 177 -15.98 4.19 -5.34
CA PRO A 177 -17.04 4.06 -4.35
C PRO A 177 -16.83 2.91 -3.37
N ALA A 178 -16.05 1.89 -3.75
CA ALA A 178 -15.73 0.77 -2.88
C ALA A 178 -14.52 1.09 -2.00
N ARG A 179 -14.75 1.19 -0.70
CA ARG A 179 -13.70 1.48 0.30
C ARG A 179 -12.49 0.54 0.19
N GLU A 180 -12.71 -0.74 -0.10
CA GLU A 180 -11.62 -1.71 -0.24
C GLU A 180 -10.77 -1.45 -1.50
N SER A 181 -11.36 -1.06 -2.63
CA SER A 181 -10.59 -0.65 -3.82
C SER A 181 -9.69 0.56 -3.52
N ARG A 182 -10.19 1.52 -2.73
CA ARG A 182 -9.41 2.69 -2.32
C ARG A 182 -8.21 2.29 -1.45
N LYS A 183 -8.42 1.36 -0.52
CA LYS A 183 -7.36 0.80 0.33
C LYS A 183 -6.33 0.03 -0.49
N ASP A 184 -6.75 -0.85 -1.40
CA ASP A 184 -5.86 -1.58 -2.30
C ASP A 184 -4.96 -0.62 -3.10
N ALA A 185 -5.55 0.47 -3.62
CA ALA A 185 -4.79 1.47 -4.37
C ALA A 185 -3.73 2.18 -3.50
N LEU A 186 -4.10 2.57 -2.27
CA LEU A 186 -3.14 3.14 -1.32
C LEU A 186 -2.04 2.14 -0.98
N PHE A 187 -2.40 0.88 -0.69
CA PHE A 187 -1.44 -0.18 -0.39
C PHE A 187 -0.42 -0.34 -1.52
N TRP A 188 -0.86 -0.43 -2.78
CA TRP A 188 0.04 -0.61 -3.91
C TRP A 188 0.87 0.64 -4.23
N LEU A 189 0.34 1.85 -4.03
CA LEU A 189 1.12 3.08 -4.06
C LEU A 189 2.27 3.03 -3.02
N GLY A 190 1.98 2.59 -1.80
CA GLY A 190 2.96 2.54 -0.72
C GLY A 190 4.01 1.46 -0.95
N GLN A 191 3.55 0.24 -1.25
CA GLN A 191 4.39 -0.95 -1.33
C GLN A 191 5.35 -0.93 -2.53
N VAL A 192 4.94 -0.35 -3.67
CA VAL A 192 5.64 -0.53 -4.96
C VAL A 192 6.16 0.78 -5.56
N ARG A 193 5.50 1.92 -5.32
CA ARG A 193 5.78 3.18 -6.05
C ARG A 193 6.75 4.12 -5.34
N GLY A 194 7.40 3.66 -4.27
CA GLY A 194 8.47 4.40 -3.58
C GLY A 194 8.06 5.81 -3.11
N GLU A 195 8.97 6.77 -3.26
CA GLU A 195 8.72 8.17 -2.88
C GLU A 195 7.60 8.86 -3.70
N PRO A 196 7.50 8.68 -5.04
CA PRO A 196 6.33 9.16 -5.79
C PRO A 196 4.99 8.65 -5.22
N GLY A 197 4.92 7.36 -4.88
CA GLY A 197 3.75 6.76 -4.23
C GLY A 197 3.43 7.39 -2.88
N ALA A 198 4.44 7.57 -2.02
CA ALA A 198 4.25 8.21 -0.72
C ALA A 198 3.72 9.64 -0.81
N ARG A 199 4.16 10.43 -1.81
CA ARG A 199 3.60 11.77 -2.08
C ARG A 199 2.13 11.73 -2.46
N LEU A 200 1.69 10.68 -3.16
CA LEU A 200 0.27 10.50 -3.50
C LEU A 200 -0.56 10.04 -2.31
N ILE A 201 0.02 9.30 -1.35
CA ILE A 201 -0.66 8.89 -0.10
C ILE A 201 -0.84 10.06 0.87
N GLU A 202 0.10 11.00 0.91
CA GLU A 202 0.15 12.09 1.89
C GLU A 202 -1.18 12.85 2.10
N PRO A 203 -1.93 13.27 1.06
CA PRO A 203 -3.22 13.93 1.25
C PRO A 203 -4.25 13.06 1.99
N PHE A 204 -4.22 11.74 1.80
CA PHE A 204 -5.16 10.80 2.42
C PHE A 204 -4.90 10.61 3.91
N LEU A 205 -3.69 10.89 4.41
CA LEU A 205 -3.38 10.77 5.85
C LEU A 205 -4.15 11.77 6.70
N SER A 206 -4.42 12.97 6.17
CA SER A 206 -4.96 14.10 6.95
C SER A 206 -6.28 14.66 6.42
N ARG A 207 -6.58 14.48 5.13
CA ARG A 207 -7.72 15.15 4.48
C ARG A 207 -8.85 14.20 4.08
N ASP A 208 -8.63 12.89 4.14
CA ASP A 208 -9.70 11.95 3.80
C ASP A 208 -10.85 12.04 4.81
N PRO A 209 -12.11 12.18 4.36
CA PRO A 209 -13.24 12.22 5.28
C PRO A 209 -13.44 10.90 6.04
N ASP A 210 -13.02 9.76 5.47
CA ASP A 210 -13.13 8.44 6.11
C ASP A 210 -11.91 8.19 7.00
N ALA A 211 -12.11 8.17 8.32
CA ALA A 211 -11.04 7.88 9.28
C ALA A 211 -10.38 6.52 9.04
N GLY A 212 -11.14 5.54 8.56
CA GLY A 212 -10.62 4.22 8.26
C GLY A 212 -9.90 4.13 6.90
N ILE A 213 -9.92 5.19 6.09
CA ILE A 213 -8.98 5.39 4.97
C ILE A 213 -7.73 6.09 5.46
N ARG A 214 -7.84 7.10 6.34
CA ARG A 214 -6.67 7.74 6.96
C ARG A 214 -5.81 6.73 7.72
N GLU A 215 -6.44 5.82 8.45
CA GLU A 215 -5.78 4.69 9.13
C GLU A 215 -5.03 3.78 8.13
N HIS A 216 -5.68 3.43 7.02
CA HIS A 216 -5.08 2.57 6.01
C HIS A 216 -3.98 3.28 5.21
N ALA A 217 -4.08 4.59 5.01
CA ALA A 217 -3.02 5.41 4.42
C ALA A 217 -1.76 5.38 5.31
N ALA A 218 -1.92 5.37 6.64
CA ALA A 218 -0.80 5.21 7.58
C ALA A 218 -0.10 3.85 7.40
N PHE A 219 -0.89 2.78 7.25
CA PHE A 219 -0.36 1.45 6.93
C PHE A 219 0.35 1.43 5.57
N ALA A 220 -0.28 1.90 4.51
CA ALA A 220 0.33 1.95 3.19
C ALA A 220 1.66 2.73 3.19
N LEU A 221 1.71 3.86 3.90
CA LEU A 221 2.93 4.64 4.05
C LEU A 221 4.00 3.90 4.86
N SER A 222 3.64 3.13 5.89
CA SER A 222 4.60 2.34 6.68
C SER A 222 5.28 1.26 5.84
N GLN A 223 4.54 0.70 4.88
CA GLN A 223 5.05 -0.25 3.88
C GLN A 223 5.97 0.39 2.84
N SER A 224 5.94 1.72 2.69
CA SER A 224 6.76 2.43 1.71
C SER A 224 8.22 2.54 2.14
N ARG A 225 9.10 2.70 1.14
CA ARG A 225 10.52 3.01 1.33
C ARG A 225 10.80 4.52 1.39
N SER A 226 9.76 5.36 1.51
CA SER A 226 9.92 6.81 1.53
C SER A 226 10.72 7.26 2.77
N PRO A 227 11.72 8.14 2.64
CA PRO A 227 12.41 8.72 3.78
C PRO A 227 11.50 9.64 4.62
N ARG A 228 10.37 10.11 4.06
CA ARG A 228 9.42 11.01 4.74
C ARG A 228 8.40 10.27 5.62
N ARG A 229 8.34 8.93 5.54
CA ARG A 229 7.30 8.14 6.21
C ARG A 229 7.24 8.38 7.71
N GLY A 230 8.39 8.56 8.38
CA GLY A 230 8.44 8.87 9.81
C GLY A 230 7.81 10.22 10.16
N ASP A 231 8.15 11.29 9.42
CA ASP A 231 7.61 12.63 9.65
C ASP A 231 6.10 12.68 9.45
N LEU A 232 5.63 12.03 8.38
CA LEU A 232 4.22 11.97 8.04
C LEU A 232 3.40 11.17 9.07
N LEU A 233 3.93 10.05 9.57
CA LEU A 233 3.30 9.28 10.63
C LEU A 233 3.28 10.04 11.96
N ILE A 234 4.37 10.74 12.32
CA ILE A 234 4.41 11.61 13.51
C ILE A 234 3.34 12.71 13.40
N ALA A 235 3.24 13.39 12.27
CA ALA A 235 2.27 14.46 12.07
C ALA A 235 0.82 13.94 12.20
N GLN A 236 0.50 12.81 11.56
CA GLN A 236 -0.82 12.20 11.68
C GLN A 236 -1.12 11.76 13.12
N ALA A 237 -0.14 11.16 13.80
CA ALA A 237 -0.30 10.69 15.17
C ALA A 237 -0.51 11.81 16.19
N GLN A 238 -0.05 13.03 15.89
CA GLN A 238 -0.23 14.21 16.73
C GLN A 238 -1.52 14.99 16.42
N GLN A 239 -1.95 15.01 15.16
CA GLN A 239 -2.91 16.00 14.67
C GLN A 239 -4.27 15.40 14.25
N ASP A 240 -4.37 14.08 14.04
CA ASP A 240 -5.63 13.50 13.58
C ASP A 240 -6.74 13.65 14.64
N SER A 241 -7.94 14.00 14.18
CA SER A 241 -9.11 14.16 15.06
C SER A 241 -9.59 12.83 15.66
N SER A 242 -9.35 11.72 14.97
CA SER A 242 -9.72 10.38 15.42
C SER A 242 -8.65 9.79 16.34
N THR A 243 -9.05 9.39 17.56
CA THR A 243 -8.17 8.68 18.49
C THR A 243 -7.66 7.37 17.90
N GLN A 244 -8.49 6.68 17.10
CA GLN A 244 -8.11 5.43 16.43
C GLN A 244 -6.98 5.67 15.41
N VAL A 245 -7.08 6.74 14.61
CA VAL A 245 -6.05 7.06 13.62
C VAL A 245 -4.75 7.48 14.31
N ARG A 246 -4.81 8.31 15.35
CA ARG A 246 -3.62 8.67 16.14
C ARG A 246 -2.92 7.44 16.74
N SER A 247 -3.71 6.53 17.31
CA SER A 247 -3.24 5.27 17.88
C SER A 247 -2.51 4.40 16.85
N GLN A 248 -3.10 4.23 15.66
CA GLN A 248 -2.53 3.42 14.60
C GLN A 248 -1.26 4.05 14.00
N ALA A 249 -1.21 5.38 13.89
CA ALA A 249 -0.04 6.09 13.39
C ALA A 249 1.17 5.93 14.34
N TRP A 250 0.97 5.98 15.67
CA TRP A 250 2.04 5.65 16.62
C TRP A 250 2.52 4.20 16.51
N PHE A 251 1.60 3.26 16.33
CA PHE A 251 1.96 1.86 16.11
C PHE A 251 2.83 1.71 14.87
N TRP A 252 2.41 2.25 13.72
CA TRP A 252 3.19 2.15 12.48
C TRP A 252 4.53 2.86 12.57
N LEU A 253 4.62 4.00 13.27
CA LEU A 253 5.89 4.68 13.53
C LEU A 253 6.88 3.77 14.28
N ALA A 254 6.41 2.99 15.25
CA ALA A 254 7.25 2.00 15.92
C ALA A 254 7.66 0.86 14.98
N GLN A 255 6.72 0.34 14.17
CA GLN A 255 6.99 -0.77 13.24
C GLN A 255 8.02 -0.43 12.16
N ILE A 256 8.05 0.80 11.65
CA ILE A 256 9.03 1.19 10.63
C ILE A 256 10.46 1.35 11.18
N GLY A 257 10.63 1.29 12.51
CA GLY A 257 11.93 1.42 13.16
C GLY A 257 12.59 2.79 12.98
N ASP A 258 11.81 3.87 12.83
CA ASP A 258 12.37 5.23 12.73
C ASP A 258 13.18 5.54 14.02
N PRO A 259 14.42 6.01 13.92
CA PRO A 259 15.24 6.32 15.10
C PRO A 259 14.56 7.29 16.08
N ARG A 260 13.66 8.15 15.58
CA ARG A 260 12.94 9.18 16.34
C ARG A 260 11.66 8.67 17.00
N SER A 261 11.21 7.44 16.69
CA SER A 261 9.94 6.89 17.20
C SER A 261 9.85 7.01 18.72
N GLU A 262 10.92 6.62 19.42
CA GLU A 262 10.99 6.68 20.88
C GLU A 262 10.77 8.08 21.45
N SER A 263 11.53 9.06 20.95
CA SER A 263 11.42 10.45 21.42
C SER A 263 10.08 11.09 21.06
N ALA A 264 9.56 10.80 19.85
CA ALA A 264 8.28 11.35 19.40
C ALA A 264 7.10 10.81 20.21
N ILE A 265 7.07 9.49 20.44
CA ILE A 265 6.01 8.83 21.23
C ILE A 265 6.09 9.28 22.69
N THR A 266 7.29 9.35 23.28
CA THR A 266 7.48 9.81 24.67
C THR A 266 7.03 11.27 24.85
N ALA A 267 7.34 12.15 23.90
CA ALA A 267 6.87 13.53 23.94
C ALA A 267 5.34 13.60 23.85
N ALA A 268 4.72 12.83 22.96
CA ALA A 268 3.28 12.81 22.77
C ALA A 268 2.52 12.34 24.03
N LEU A 269 3.08 11.42 24.81
CA LEU A 269 2.48 10.95 26.08
C LEU A 269 2.29 12.07 27.11
N ASN A 270 3.05 13.17 27.02
CA ASN A 270 2.91 14.32 27.93
C ASN A 270 1.75 15.24 27.55
N THR A 271 1.33 15.25 26.28
CA THR A 271 0.31 16.17 25.75
C THR A 271 -0.98 15.47 25.34
N GLU A 272 -0.96 14.14 25.15
CA GLU A 272 -2.12 13.37 24.72
C GLU A 272 -3.18 13.26 25.83
N THR A 273 -4.40 13.69 25.49
CA THR A 273 -5.52 13.75 26.43
C THR A 273 -6.31 12.44 26.47
N SER A 274 -6.33 11.68 25.37
CA SER A 274 -7.01 10.39 25.30
C SER A 274 -6.21 9.27 25.96
N SER A 275 -6.78 8.67 27.01
CA SER A 275 -6.19 7.49 27.67
C SER A 275 -5.99 6.32 26.70
N GLN A 276 -6.91 6.13 25.74
CA GLN A 276 -6.79 5.10 24.71
C GLN A 276 -5.53 5.32 23.86
N VAL A 277 -5.29 6.54 23.40
CA VAL A 277 -4.11 6.86 22.58
C VAL A 277 -2.85 6.74 23.42
N ARG A 278 -2.87 7.18 24.68
CA ARG A 278 -1.75 6.98 25.61
C ARG A 278 -1.40 5.51 25.78
N HIS A 279 -2.38 4.63 25.99
CA HIS A 279 -2.13 3.19 26.12
C HIS A 279 -1.52 2.59 24.85
N GLN A 280 -2.03 2.97 23.68
CA GLN A 280 -1.47 2.50 22.40
C GLN A 280 -0.07 3.04 22.17
N ALA A 281 0.22 4.29 22.53
CA ALA A 281 1.55 4.87 22.46
C ALA A 281 2.56 4.11 23.33
N VAL A 282 2.18 3.72 24.56
CA VAL A 282 3.05 2.87 25.40
C VAL A 282 3.23 1.48 24.80
N PHE A 283 2.18 0.89 24.21
CA PHE A 283 2.33 -0.35 23.45
C PHE A 283 3.29 -0.19 22.27
N ALA A 284 3.19 0.89 21.50
CA ALA A 284 4.12 1.17 20.41
C ALA A 284 5.57 1.26 20.89
N LEU A 285 5.84 1.89 22.04
CA LEU A 285 7.17 1.88 22.67
C LEU A 285 7.63 0.45 23.02
N SER A 286 6.73 -0.42 23.48
CA SER A 286 7.09 -1.81 23.80
C SER A 286 7.43 -2.66 22.57
N GLN A 287 7.02 -2.22 21.38
CA GLN A 287 7.32 -2.87 20.11
C GLN A 287 8.61 -2.38 19.45
N LEU A 288 9.33 -1.42 20.05
CA LEU A 288 10.61 -0.98 19.54
C LEU A 288 11.66 -2.11 19.61
N PRO A 289 12.67 -2.12 18.71
CA PRO A 289 13.77 -3.08 18.80
C PRO A 289 14.50 -3.01 20.16
N GLN A 290 14.76 -4.18 20.76
CA GLN A 290 15.52 -4.25 22.01
C GLN A 290 16.98 -3.79 21.83
N PRO A 291 17.60 -3.17 22.86
CA PRO A 291 17.08 -2.95 24.22
C PRO A 291 16.24 -1.67 24.39
N ARG A 292 15.92 -0.95 23.30
CA ARG A 292 15.31 0.39 23.38
C ARG A 292 13.90 0.36 23.97
N ALA A 293 13.12 -0.67 23.68
CA ALA A 293 11.78 -0.82 24.23
C ALA A 293 11.80 -0.81 25.77
N VAL A 294 12.62 -1.65 26.39
CA VAL A 294 12.69 -1.75 27.86
C VAL A 294 13.22 -0.48 28.50
N GLN A 295 14.23 0.16 27.90
CA GLN A 295 14.77 1.43 28.39
C GLN A 295 13.72 2.54 28.36
N ALA A 296 12.95 2.66 27.28
CA ALA A 296 11.88 3.63 27.17
C ALA A 296 10.79 3.41 28.23
N LEU A 297 10.39 2.14 28.46
CA LEU A 297 9.38 1.80 29.46
C LEU A 297 9.85 2.09 30.89
N ILE A 298 11.12 1.83 31.23
CA ILE A 298 11.72 2.23 32.51
C ILE A 298 11.69 3.75 32.67
N GLY A 299 12.08 4.49 31.63
CA GLY A 299 12.04 5.96 31.66
C GLY A 299 10.63 6.52 31.93
N LEU A 300 9.58 5.88 31.40
CA LEU A 300 8.20 6.24 31.72
C LEU A 300 7.86 5.98 33.19
N LEU A 301 8.30 4.87 33.77
CA LEU A 301 8.03 4.51 35.17
C LEU A 301 8.69 5.49 36.16
N GLU A 302 9.91 5.93 35.86
CA GLU A 302 10.68 6.86 36.68
C GLU A 302 10.17 8.30 36.56
N ASN A 303 9.54 8.65 35.43
CA ASN A 303 8.99 9.99 35.21
C ASN A 303 7.67 10.22 35.96
N ARG A 304 7.74 10.86 37.13
CA ARG A 304 6.58 11.19 37.97
C ARG A 304 5.62 12.21 37.35
N ALA A 305 6.05 12.99 36.37
CA ALA A 305 5.21 13.96 35.67
C ALA A 305 4.27 13.29 34.66
N VAL A 306 4.60 12.08 34.20
CA VAL A 306 3.77 11.30 33.29
C VAL A 306 2.55 10.72 34.02
N ALA A 307 1.42 10.70 33.33
CA ALA A 307 0.15 10.23 33.85
C ALA A 307 0.24 8.82 34.46
N LEU A 308 -0.54 8.57 35.52
CA LEU A 308 -0.47 7.31 36.27
C LEU A 308 -0.89 6.10 35.42
N ASP A 309 -1.84 6.28 34.50
CA ASP A 309 -2.28 5.22 33.58
C ASP A 309 -1.15 4.80 32.63
N VAL A 310 -0.40 5.77 32.08
CA VAL A 310 0.80 5.52 31.28
C VAL A 310 1.85 4.72 32.04
N ARG A 311 2.14 5.11 33.30
CA ARG A 311 3.09 4.37 34.15
C ARG A 311 2.62 2.95 34.43
N LYS A 312 1.33 2.74 34.71
CA LYS A 312 0.76 1.39 34.89
C LYS A 312 0.91 0.55 33.62
N GLN A 313 0.65 1.14 32.45
CA GLN A 313 0.78 0.45 31.17
C GLN A 313 2.25 0.12 30.84
N ALA A 314 3.18 1.01 31.20
CA ALA A 314 4.61 0.78 31.02
C ALA A 314 5.09 -0.39 31.88
N LEU A 315 4.64 -0.46 33.14
CA LEU A 315 4.91 -1.58 34.04
C LEU A 315 4.39 -2.90 33.45
N PHE A 316 3.15 -2.89 32.94
CA PHE A 316 2.53 -4.05 32.31
C PHE A 316 3.38 -4.59 31.15
N TRP A 317 3.71 -3.74 30.16
CA TRP A 317 4.47 -4.18 28.98
C TRP A 317 5.91 -4.55 29.31
N MET A 318 6.54 -3.85 30.25
CA MET A 318 7.88 -4.18 30.71
C MET A 318 7.90 -5.57 31.37
N GLY A 319 6.88 -5.92 32.14
CA GLY A 319 6.73 -7.25 32.73
C GLY A 319 6.49 -8.37 31.71
N GLN A 320 5.94 -8.06 30.53
CA GLN A 320 5.76 -9.02 29.43
C GLN A 320 7.03 -9.20 28.57
N SER A 321 8.04 -8.34 28.73
CA SER A 321 9.20 -8.31 27.83
C SER A 321 10.12 -9.54 27.96
N GLY A 322 10.15 -10.19 29.13
CA GLY A 322 11.14 -11.23 29.45
C GLY A 322 12.59 -10.73 29.48
N ASP A 323 12.81 -9.42 29.40
CA ASP A 323 14.14 -8.82 29.32
C ASP A 323 14.82 -8.76 30.69
N GLU A 324 16.10 -9.13 30.73
CA GLU A 324 16.87 -9.18 31.98
C GLU A 324 17.01 -7.79 32.65
N ALA A 325 17.05 -6.71 31.86
CA ALA A 325 17.07 -5.36 32.40
C ALA A 325 15.73 -4.99 33.07
N ALA A 326 14.60 -5.45 32.52
CA ALA A 326 13.30 -5.31 33.15
C ALA A 326 13.24 -6.05 34.49
N ILE A 327 13.71 -7.29 34.54
CA ILE A 327 13.77 -8.11 35.77
C ILE A 327 14.62 -7.40 36.83
N ARG A 328 15.85 -7.01 36.49
CA ARG A 328 16.75 -6.28 37.41
C ARG A 328 16.15 -4.98 37.92
N TYR A 329 15.41 -4.26 37.07
CA TYR A 329 14.71 -3.05 37.50
C TYR A 329 13.62 -3.37 38.53
N LEU A 330 12.78 -4.38 38.25
CA LEU A 330 11.71 -4.80 39.17
C LEU A 330 12.26 -5.30 40.51
N ASP A 331 13.32 -6.11 40.51
CA ASP A 331 13.96 -6.61 41.74
C ASP A 331 14.43 -5.46 42.64
N ARG A 332 15.10 -4.46 42.06
CA ARG A 332 15.53 -3.27 42.81
C ARG A 332 14.34 -2.52 43.41
N MET A 333 13.28 -2.32 42.63
CA MET A 333 12.09 -1.60 43.08
C MET A 333 11.38 -2.35 44.21
N LEU A 334 11.24 -3.68 44.10
CA LEU A 334 10.59 -4.49 45.13
C LEU A 334 11.41 -4.58 46.43
N ALA A 335 12.75 -4.60 46.32
CA ALA A 335 13.63 -4.57 47.49
C ALA A 335 13.57 -3.24 48.27
N THR A 336 13.10 -2.16 47.65
CA THR A 336 12.99 -0.84 48.29
C THR A 336 11.66 -0.58 49.00
N VAL A 337 10.66 -1.46 48.84
CA VAL A 337 9.38 -1.36 49.56
C VAL A 337 9.54 -1.98 50.94
N LYS A 338 9.70 -1.13 51.97
CA LYS A 338 9.67 -1.54 53.40
C LYS A 338 8.25 -1.56 53.95
#